data_AF-A0A943K7A5-F1
#
_entry.id   AF-A0A943K7A5-F1
#
_cell.length_a   1.000
_cell.length_b   1.000
_cell.length_c   1.000
_cell.angle_alpha   90.00
_cell.angle_beta   90.00
_cell.angle_gamma   90.00
#
_symmetry.space_group_name_H-M   'P 1'
#
loop_
_entity.id
_entity.type
_entity.pdbx_description
1 polymer ?
#
loop_
_entity_poly.entity_id
_entity_poly.type
_entity_poly.pdbx_seq_one_letter_code
_entity_poly.pdbx_strand_id
1 'polypeptide(L)'
;MKDINLLAATLDDNLQNFVTKLQSLTNSFWKYIVIALAAVVVVWGAYVGIKIAIAHRNEEKINARDMLKNLLIGIIVIFVVAVGAPLLINGLSAWVNA
;
A
#
# COMPACT_ATOMS: atom_id res chain seq x y z
N MET A 1 33.23 28.21 -9.39
CA MET A 1 32.82 26.96 -10.09
C MET A 1 33.15 25.71 -9.29
N LYS A 2 34.36 25.55 -8.73
CA LYS A 2 34.71 24.40 -7.85
C LYS A 2 33.78 24.26 -6.64
N ASP A 3 33.42 25.37 -5.99
CA ASP A 3 32.58 25.35 -4.78
C ASP A 3 31.13 24.96 -5.08
N ILE A 4 30.61 25.34 -6.25
CA ILE A 4 29.26 24.96 -6.71
C ILE A 4 29.19 23.45 -7.00
N ASN A 5 30.22 22.90 -7.63
CA ASN A 5 30.29 21.45 -7.87
C ASN A 5 30.48 20.65 -6.58
N LEU A 6 31.22 21.20 -5.59
CA LEU A 6 31.38 20.57 -4.28
C LEU A 6 30.05 20.53 -3.52
N LEU A 7 29.32 21.65 -3.51
CA LEU A 7 27.99 21.76 -2.88
C LEU A 7 26.95 20.84 -3.55
N ALA A 8 26.98 20.75 -4.89
CA ALA A 8 26.10 19.85 -5.64
C ALA A 8 26.39 18.37 -5.30
N ALA A 9 27.66 17.97 -5.26
CA ALA A 9 28.07 16.63 -4.88
C ALA A 9 27.67 16.29 -3.43
N THR A 10 27.78 17.23 -2.50
CA THR A 10 27.34 17.00 -1.12
C THR A 10 25.82 16.87 -1.03
N LEU A 11 25.06 17.63 -1.81
CA LEU A 11 23.59 17.56 -1.81
C LEU A 11 23.11 16.21 -2.36
N ASP A 12 23.75 15.73 -3.42
CA ASP A 12 23.45 14.44 -4.04
C ASP A 12 23.74 13.27 -3.09
N ASP A 13 24.91 13.27 -2.44
CA ASP A 13 25.26 12.28 -1.42
C ASP A 13 24.25 12.26 -0.25
N ASN A 14 23.78 13.43 0.20
CA ASN A 14 22.79 13.51 1.26
C ASN A 14 21.42 12.96 0.83
N LEU A 15 21.01 13.23 -0.42
CA LEU A 15 19.76 12.71 -0.99
C LEU A 15 19.80 11.19 -1.18
N GLN A 16 20.89 10.65 -1.72
CA GLN A 16 21.10 9.21 -1.85
C GLN A 16 21.05 8.50 -0.49
N ASN A 17 21.71 9.06 0.53
CA ASN A 17 21.67 8.55 1.90
C ASN A 17 20.26 8.59 2.50
N PHE A 18 19.50 9.66 2.25
CA PHE A 18 18.12 9.77 2.72
C PHE A 18 17.20 8.73 2.06
N VAL A 19 17.26 8.59 0.74
CA VAL A 19 16.47 7.61 -0.02
C VAL A 19 16.79 6.19 0.45
N THR A 20 18.07 5.86 0.65
CA THR A 20 18.49 4.55 1.15
C THR A 20 17.91 4.23 2.52
N LYS A 21 17.92 5.20 3.45
CA LYS A 21 17.31 5.03 4.78
C LYS A 21 15.80 4.87 4.69
N LEU A 22 15.12 5.67 3.85
CA LEU A 22 13.69 5.51 3.62
C LEU A 22 13.37 4.13 3.03
N GLN A 23 14.15 3.65 2.07
CA GLN A 23 13.99 2.34 1.45
C GLN A 23 14.12 1.22 2.48
N SER A 24 15.14 1.29 3.36
CA SER A 24 15.33 0.34 4.44
C SER A 24 14.16 0.35 5.44
N LEU A 25 13.69 1.54 5.82
CA LEU A 25 12.56 1.67 6.74
C LEU A 25 11.27 1.15 6.10
N THR A 26 10.97 1.54 4.86
CA THR A 26 9.78 1.07 4.18
C THR A 26 9.82 -0.44 3.99
N ASN A 27 10.94 -1.03 3.52
CA ASN A 27 11.06 -2.48 3.39
C ASN A 27 10.88 -3.22 4.73
N SER A 28 11.36 -2.64 5.84
CA SER A 28 11.18 -3.20 7.18
C SER A 28 9.71 -3.22 7.61
N PHE A 29 8.98 -2.11 7.41
CA PHE A 29 7.56 -2.03 7.80
C PHE A 29 6.61 -2.68 6.79
N TRP A 30 7.01 -2.80 5.53
CA TRP A 30 6.14 -3.22 4.42
C TRP A 30 5.46 -4.57 4.66
N LYS A 31 6.23 -5.58 5.07
CA LYS A 31 5.71 -6.92 5.33
C LYS A 31 4.63 -6.91 6.41
N TYR A 32 4.84 -6.15 7.47
CA TYR A 32 3.88 -6.05 8.57
C TYR A 32 2.60 -5.33 8.16
N ILE A 33 2.71 -4.27 7.34
CA ILE A 33 1.56 -3.56 6.78
C ILE A 33 0.72 -4.50 5.91
N VAL A 34 1.35 -5.27 5.01
CA VAL A 34 0.65 -6.22 4.14
C VAL A 34 -0.10 -7.29 4.95
N ILE A 35 0.54 -7.85 5.98
CA ILE A 35 -0.09 -8.87 6.84
C ILE A 35 -1.28 -8.26 7.62
N ALA A 36 -1.12 -7.05 8.16
CA ALA A 36 -2.19 -6.37 8.88
C ALA A 36 -3.39 -6.07 7.97
N LEU A 37 -3.15 -5.57 6.75
CA LEU A 37 -4.21 -5.34 5.76
C LEU A 37 -4.91 -6.64 5.35
N ALA A 38 -4.14 -7.72 5.15
CA ALA A 38 -4.70 -9.03 4.84
C ALA A 38 -5.60 -9.55 5.98
N ALA A 39 -5.18 -9.42 7.24
CA ALA A 39 -5.97 -9.83 8.39
C ALA A 39 -7.31 -9.07 8.47
N VAL A 40 -7.30 -7.75 8.21
CA VAL A 40 -8.53 -6.95 8.17
C VAL A 40 -9.49 -7.45 7.09
N VAL A 41 -8.98 -7.73 5.88
CA VAL A 41 -9.81 -8.28 4.78
C VAL A 41 -10.42 -9.62 5.13
N VAL A 42 -9.68 -10.50 5.81
CA VAL A 42 -10.19 -11.82 6.24
C VAL A 42 -11.32 -11.67 7.24
N VAL A 43 -11.16 -10.83 8.28
CA VAL A 43 -12.19 -10.60 9.30
C VAL A 43 -13.45 -9.99 8.67
N TRP A 44 -13.27 -8.96 7.83
CA TRP A 44 -14.40 -8.31 7.16
C TRP A 44 -15.08 -9.22 6.13
N GLY A 45 -14.31 -10.04 5.41
CA GLY A 45 -14.81 -11.04 4.48
C GLY A 45 -15.65 -12.11 5.17
N ALA A 46 -15.19 -12.63 6.31
CA ALA A 46 -15.95 -13.58 7.11
C ALA A 46 -17.27 -12.97 7.61
N TYR A 47 -17.24 -11.73 8.11
CA TYR A 47 -18.43 -11.01 8.56
C TYR A 47 -19.48 -10.83 7.45
N VAL A 48 -19.05 -10.39 6.26
CA VAL A 48 -19.94 -10.25 5.09
C VAL A 48 -20.46 -11.61 4.63
N GLY A 49 -19.62 -12.64 4.62
CA GLY A 49 -20.00 -14.00 4.23
C GLY A 49 -21.13 -14.58 5.10
N ILE A 50 -21.04 -14.41 6.42
CA ILE A 50 -22.08 -14.86 7.36
C ILE A 50 -23.39 -14.09 7.11
N LYS A 51 -23.32 -12.77 6.90
CA LYS A 51 -24.53 -11.97 6.61
C LYS A 51 -25.21 -12.37 5.30
N ILE A 52 -24.46 -12.78 4.28
CA ILE A 52 -25.02 -13.30 3.03
C ILE A 52 -25.71 -14.66 3.26
N ALA A 53 -25.09 -15.56 4.03
CA ALA A 53 -25.61 -16.89 4.28
C ALA A 53 -26.95 -16.90 5.03
N ILE A 54 -27.19 -15.90 5.90
CA ILE A 54 -28.39 -15.79 6.74
C ILE A 54 -29.47 -14.88 6.09
N ALA A 55 -29.15 -14.15 5.02
CA ALA A 55 -30.08 -13.22 4.38
C ALA A 55 -31.30 -13.95 3.80
N HIS A 56 -32.45 -13.84 4.49
CA HIS A 56 -33.71 -14.51 4.10
C HIS A 56 -34.71 -13.57 3.42
N ARG A 57 -34.58 -12.24 3.59
CA ARG A 57 -35.46 -11.24 2.94
C ARG A 57 -34.77 -10.49 1.79
N ASN A 58 -35.54 -10.05 0.80
CA ASN A 58 -35.03 -9.39 -0.41
C ASN A 58 -34.24 -8.10 -0.12
N GLU A 59 -34.58 -7.38 0.94
CA GLU A 59 -33.86 -6.17 1.39
C GLU A 59 -32.48 -6.50 1.99
N GLU A 60 -32.39 -7.56 2.80
CA GLU A 60 -31.12 -8.05 3.36
C GLU A 60 -30.20 -8.57 2.24
N LYS A 61 -30.77 -9.19 1.21
CA LYS A 61 -30.04 -9.66 0.03
C LYS A 61 -29.48 -8.50 -0.80
N ILE A 62 -30.20 -7.38 -0.93
CA ILE A 62 -29.70 -6.19 -1.62
C ILE A 62 -28.56 -5.55 -0.82
N ASN A 63 -28.74 -5.38 0.48
CA ASN A 63 -27.71 -4.81 1.35
C ASN A 63 -26.45 -5.69 1.37
N ALA A 64 -26.59 -7.01 1.48
CA ALA A 64 -25.45 -7.92 1.47
C ALA A 64 -24.67 -7.91 0.14
N ARG A 65 -25.36 -7.73 -1.00
CA ARG A 65 -24.71 -7.54 -2.30
C ARG A 65 -23.97 -6.20 -2.41
N ASP A 66 -24.49 -5.15 -1.79
CA ASP A 66 -23.84 -3.84 -1.76
C ASP A 66 -22.59 -3.87 -0.85
N MET A 67 -22.70 -4.52 0.31
CA MET A 67 -21.56 -4.77 1.19
C MET A 67 -20.46 -5.60 0.51
N LEU A 68 -20.83 -6.59 -0.30
CA LEU A 68 -19.86 -7.38 -1.07
C LEU A 68 -19.16 -6.55 -2.15
N LYS A 69 -19.87 -5.64 -2.84
CA LYS A 69 -19.25 -4.72 -3.80
C LYS A 69 -18.24 -3.80 -3.12
N ASN A 70 -18.60 -3.25 -1.96
CA ASN A 70 -17.66 -2.42 -1.19
C ASN A 70 -16.43 -3.21 -0.72
N LEU A 71 -16.62 -4.46 -0.28
CA LEU A 71 -15.50 -5.34 0.07
C LEU A 71 -14.59 -5.59 -1.14
N LEU A 72 -15.18 -5.89 -2.31
CA LEU A 72 -14.42 -6.13 -3.54
C LEU A 72 -13.63 -4.88 -3.97
N ILE A 73 -14.23 -3.70 -3.89
CA ILE A 73 -13.55 -2.42 -4.15
C ILE A 73 -12.39 -2.23 -3.17
N GLY A 74 -12.59 -2.50 -1.88
CA GLY A 74 -11.54 -2.42 -0.87
C GLY A 74 -10.36 -3.36 -1.15
N ILE A 75 -10.64 -4.60 -1.58
CA ILE A 75 -9.60 -5.57 -1.98
C ILE A 75 -8.79 -5.04 -3.17
N ILE A 76 -9.46 -4.48 -4.19
CA ILE A 76 -8.79 -3.90 -5.35
C ILE A 76 -7.88 -2.73 -4.95
N VAL A 77 -8.36 -1.84 -4.09
CA VAL A 77 -7.57 -0.70 -3.59
C VAL A 77 -6.35 -1.18 -2.82
N ILE A 78 -6.51 -2.17 -1.92
CA ILE A 78 -5.39 -2.75 -1.16
C ILE A 78 -4.38 -3.39 -2.11
N PHE A 79 -4.80 -4.09 -3.16
CA PHE A 79 -3.91 -4.67 -4.16
C PHE A 79 -3.11 -3.59 -4.91
N VAL A 80 -3.78 -2.51 -5.34
CA VAL A 80 -3.12 -1.38 -6.00
C VAL A 80 -2.13 -0.69 -5.08
N VAL A 81 -2.46 -0.48 -3.80
CA VAL A 81 -1.52 0.09 -2.82
C VAL A 81 -0.36 -0.86 -2.55
N ALA A 82 -0.64 -2.16 -2.43
CA ALA A 82 0.36 -3.19 -2.17
C ALA A 82 1.39 -3.32 -3.32
N VAL A 83 0.94 -3.16 -4.57
CA VAL A 83 1.84 -3.18 -5.72
C VAL A 83 2.43 -1.79 -5.98
N GLY A 84 1.65 -0.74 -5.77
CA GLY A 84 2.00 0.64 -6.10
C GLY A 84 3.05 1.26 -5.17
N ALA A 85 2.93 1.08 -3.86
CA ALA A 85 3.88 1.71 -2.93
C ALA A 85 5.33 1.23 -3.11
N PRO A 86 5.62 -0.07 -3.31
CA PRO A 86 6.97 -0.53 -3.67
C PRO A 86 7.46 0.04 -5.01
N LEU A 87 6.56 0.14 -6.01
CA LEU A 87 6.91 0.70 -7.32
C LEU A 87 7.28 2.19 -7.24
N LEU A 88 6.57 2.99 -6.43
CA LEU A 88 6.89 4.40 -6.23
C LEU A 88 8.27 4.61 -5.57
N ILE A 89 8.63 3.73 -4.63
CA ILE A 89 9.92 3.77 -3.94
C ILE A 89 11.06 3.38 -4.88
N ASN A 90 10.86 2.33 -5.69
CA ASN A 90 11.83 1.93 -6.70
C ASN A 90 11.98 2.99 -7.80
N GLY A 91 10.90 3.69 -8.16
CA GLY A 91 10.96 4.83 -9.07
C GLY A 91 11.73 6.03 -8.51
N LEU A 92 11.53 6.36 -7.23
CA LEU A 92 12.30 7.41 -6.56
C LEU A 92 13.79 7.06 -6.44
N SER A 93 14.10 5.78 -6.16
CA SER A 93 15.46 5.26 -6.15
C SER A 93 16.11 5.35 -7.54
N ALA A 94 15.38 5.03 -8.61
CA ALA A 94 15.89 5.16 -9.98
C ALA A 94 16.15 6.63 -10.38
N TRP A 95 15.31 7.58 -9.94
CA TRP A 95 15.50 9.00 -10.23
C TRP A 95 16.71 9.60 -9.50
N VAL A 96 16.92 9.25 -8.22
CA VAL A 96 18.07 9.75 -7.45
C VAL A 96 19.39 9.13 -7.92
N ASN A 97 19.36 7.96 -8.57
CA ASN A 97 20.55 7.30 -9.10
C ASN A 97 20.80 7.57 -10.60
N ALA A 98 19.98 8.41 -11.26
CA ALA A 98 20.07 8.76 -12.68
C ALA A 98 20.85 10.05 -12.90
#